data_AF-A0A8J6BD24-F1
#
_entry.id   AF-A0A8J6BD24-F1
#
_cell.length_a   1.000
_cell.length_b   1.000
_cell.length_c   1.000
_cell.angle_alpha   90.00
_cell.angle_beta   90.00
_cell.angle_gamma   90.00
#
_symmetry.space_group_name_H-M   'P 1'
#
loop_
_entity.id
_entity.type
_entity.pdbx_description
1 polymer ?
#
loop_
_entity_poly.entity_id
_entity_poly.type
_entity_poly.pdbx_seq_one_letter_code
_entity_poly.pdbx_strand_id
1 'polypeptide(L)'
;MIRKSTNLLLTRTLSNCLQNIIKKKNVGLTELVQIIINTSHLEVSCKYLEEFITNITNVLPDTVHTTKLYGLTTFKDARQAAEEEIYTNLNQKIDQFLQLADYDWMAAESAEQASDYLMDLVAFLNSTFAVFTHLP
;
A
#
# COMPACT_ATOMS: atom_id res chain seq x y z
N MET A 1 12.64 29.50 1.74
CA MET A 1 11.29 29.45 2.36
C MET A 1 10.40 28.39 1.71
N ILE A 2 10.22 28.41 0.38
CA ILE A 2 9.38 27.45 -0.38
C ILE A 2 9.72 25.99 -0.07
N ARG A 3 10.99 25.57 -0.20
CA ARG A 3 11.42 24.18 0.09
C ARG A 3 11.00 23.68 1.47
N LYS A 4 11.15 24.52 2.50
CA LYS A 4 10.76 24.20 3.89
C LYS A 4 9.24 24.00 4.00
N SER A 5 8.45 24.88 3.39
CA SER A 5 6.99 24.77 3.38
C SER A 5 6.53 23.54 2.59
N THR A 6 7.14 23.24 1.45
CA THR A 6 6.86 22.02 0.67
C THR A 6 7.15 20.77 1.49
N ASN A 7 8.30 20.72 2.16
CA ASN A 7 8.66 19.61 3.05
C ASN A 7 7.67 19.46 4.21
N LEU A 8 7.21 20.56 4.80
CA LEU A 8 6.19 20.51 5.85
C LEU A 8 4.86 19.93 5.34
N LEU A 9 4.40 20.35 4.16
CA LEU A 9 3.17 19.84 3.56
C LEU A 9 3.27 18.35 3.22
N LEU A 10 4.39 17.91 2.67
CA LEU A 10 4.64 16.50 2.37
C LEU A 10 4.67 15.67 3.65
N THR A 11 5.51 16.05 4.61
CA THR A 11 5.76 15.25 5.81
C THR A 11 4.65 15.27 6.84
N ARG A 12 3.85 16.34 6.91
CA ARG A 12 2.74 16.44 7.87
C ARG A 12 1.39 16.21 7.21
N THR A 13 1.02 17.07 6.26
CA THR A 13 -0.34 17.07 5.71
C THR A 13 -0.59 15.85 4.85
N LEU A 14 0.29 15.57 3.89
CA LEU A 14 0.13 14.43 2.99
C LEU A 14 0.34 13.10 3.71
N SER A 15 1.36 13.01 4.56
CA SER A 15 1.58 11.84 5.42
C SER A 15 0.34 11.48 6.24
N ASN A 16 -0.26 12.45 6.94
CA ASN A 16 -1.48 12.21 7.71
C ASN A 16 -2.67 11.83 6.82
N CYS A 17 -2.81 12.43 5.65
CA CYS A 17 -3.86 12.07 4.70
C CYS A 17 -3.74 10.61 4.25
N LEU A 18 -2.54 10.19 3.86
CA LEU A 18 -2.26 8.82 3.43
C LEU A 18 -2.53 7.83 4.57
N GLN A 19 -2.04 8.11 5.78
CA GLN A 19 -2.30 7.27 6.95
C GLN A 19 -3.80 7.12 7.26
N ASN A 20 -4.57 8.21 7.16
CA ASN A 20 -6.01 8.16 7.39
C ASN A 20 -6.75 7.35 6.31
N ILE A 21 -6.31 7.40 5.07
CA ILE A 21 -6.91 6.63 3.97
C ILE A 21 -6.55 5.15 4.12
N ILE A 22 -5.28 4.83 4.41
CA ILE A 22 -4.80 3.45 4.60
C ILE A 22 -5.52 2.79 5.79
N LYS A 23 -5.69 3.50 6.90
CA LYS A 23 -6.35 2.96 8.11
C LYS A 23 -7.87 3.11 8.10
N LYS A 24 -8.45 3.54 6.98
CA LYS A 24 -9.89 3.72 6.89
C LYS A 24 -10.57 2.35 7.00
N LYS A 25 -11.60 2.26 7.84
CA LYS A 25 -12.42 1.04 7.97
C LYS A 25 -12.95 0.62 6.59
N ASN A 26 -12.73 -0.64 6.23
CA ASN A 26 -13.13 -1.26 4.96
C ASN A 26 -12.42 -0.70 3.71
N VAL A 27 -11.18 -0.24 3.81
CA VAL A 27 -10.37 0.02 2.62
C VAL A 27 -10.19 -1.28 1.82
N GLY A 28 -10.39 -1.22 0.51
CA GLY A 28 -10.28 -2.39 -0.36
C GLY A 28 -8.82 -2.76 -0.65
N LEU A 29 -8.53 -4.06 -0.84
CA LEU A 29 -7.18 -4.52 -1.23
C LEU A 29 -6.68 -3.83 -2.51
N THR A 30 -7.54 -3.68 -3.52
CA THR A 30 -7.21 -2.98 -4.77
C THR A 30 -6.91 -1.49 -4.53
N GLU A 31 -7.60 -0.85 -3.57
CA GLU A 31 -7.35 0.55 -3.22
C GLU A 31 -5.97 0.70 -2.56
N LEU A 32 -5.62 -0.22 -1.65
CA LEU A 32 -4.29 -0.24 -1.01
C LEU A 32 -3.17 -0.44 -2.04
N VAL A 33 -3.34 -1.37 -3.00
CA VAL A 33 -2.41 -1.57 -4.11
C VAL A 33 -2.24 -0.29 -4.92
N GLN A 34 -3.34 0.40 -5.23
CA GLN A 34 -3.29 1.64 -5.99
C GLN A 34 -2.58 2.76 -5.21
N ILE A 35 -2.71 2.79 -3.88
CA ILE A 35 -1.95 3.72 -3.02
C ILE A 35 -0.44 3.43 -3.14
N ILE A 36 -0.03 2.16 -3.13
CA ILE A 36 1.40 1.78 -3.30
C ILE A 36 1.93 2.23 -4.66
N ILE A 37 1.18 1.98 -5.74
CA ILE A 37 1.55 2.40 -7.10
C ILE A 37 1.66 3.94 -7.17
N ASN A 38 0.63 4.65 -6.70
CA ASN A 38 0.58 6.11 -6.75
C ASN A 38 1.72 6.75 -5.94
N THR A 39 1.98 6.25 -4.73
CA THR A 39 3.07 6.76 -3.88
C THR A 39 4.45 6.47 -4.48
N SER A 40 4.63 5.36 -5.20
CA SER A 40 5.85 5.09 -5.96
C SER A 40 6.06 6.09 -7.10
N HIS A 41 5.02 6.42 -7.85
CA HIS A 41 5.11 7.47 -8.88
C HIS A 41 5.35 8.86 -8.29
N LEU A 42 4.73 9.19 -7.15
CA LEU A 42 4.96 10.44 -6.45
C LEU A 42 6.39 10.57 -5.94
N GLU A 43 6.98 9.49 -5.43
CA GLU A 43 8.38 9.44 -5.02
C GLU A 43 9.32 9.75 -6.19
N VAL A 44 9.12 9.10 -7.34
CA VAL A 44 9.91 9.40 -8.56
C VAL A 44 9.72 10.84 -9.00
N SER A 45 8.52 11.40 -8.81
CA SER A 45 8.19 12.77 -9.22
C SER A 45 8.82 13.83 -8.32
N CYS A 46 9.24 13.49 -7.10
CA CYS A 46 9.90 14.44 -6.20
C CYS A 46 11.18 15.06 -6.80
N LYS A 47 11.91 14.33 -7.65
CA LYS A 47 13.11 14.87 -8.31
C LYS A 47 12.79 16.07 -9.22
N TYR A 48 11.66 16.03 -9.92
CA TYR A 48 11.23 17.13 -10.79
C TYR A 48 10.74 18.31 -9.97
N LEU A 49 10.09 18.05 -8.83
CA LEU A 49 9.70 19.10 -7.89
C LEU A 49 10.93 19.76 -7.24
N GLU A 50 11.97 18.98 -6.93
CA GLU A 50 13.26 19.51 -6.46
C GLU A 50 13.91 20.43 -7.49
N GLU A 51 13.99 19.98 -8.73
CA GLU A 51 14.53 20.74 -9.85
C GLU A 51 13.74 22.04 -10.07
N PHE A 52 12.42 21.97 -10.08
CA PHE A 52 11.55 23.14 -10.19
C PHE A 52 11.81 24.14 -9.06
N ILE A 53 11.86 23.69 -7.81
CA ILE A 53 12.13 24.57 -6.66
C ILE A 53 13.53 25.20 -6.78
N THR A 54 14.52 24.45 -7.23
CA THR A 54 15.88 24.97 -7.45
C THR A 54 15.88 26.05 -8.53
N ASN A 55 15.23 25.82 -9.67
CA ASN A 55 15.14 26.77 -10.78
C ASN A 55 14.46 28.09 -10.38
N ILE A 56 13.38 28.05 -9.60
CA ILE A 56 12.68 29.27 -9.17
C ILE A 56 13.40 30.02 -8.04
N THR A 57 14.27 29.34 -7.28
CA THR A 57 14.99 29.94 -6.14
C THR A 57 16.42 30.38 -6.47
N ASN A 58 16.95 30.02 -7.65
CA ASN A 58 18.34 30.27 -8.07
C ASN A 58 19.39 29.83 -7.05
N VAL A 59 19.09 28.79 -6.26
CA VAL A 59 20.01 28.25 -5.25
C VAL A 59 20.96 27.27 -5.93
N LEU A 60 22.28 27.46 -5.75
CA LEU A 60 23.30 26.60 -6.33
C LEU A 60 23.19 25.15 -5.81
N PRO A 61 23.38 24.15 -6.69
CA PRO A 61 23.29 22.73 -6.32
C PRO A 61 24.23 22.32 -5.19
N ASP A 62 25.40 22.97 -5.02
CA ASP A 62 26.49 22.59 -4.09
C ASP A 62 26.14 22.56 -2.58
N THR A 63 24.89 22.84 -2.21
CA THR A 63 24.34 22.54 -0.87
C THR A 63 23.50 21.24 -0.86
N VAL A 64 23.92 20.25 -1.66
CA VAL A 64 23.20 18.99 -2.01
C VAL A 64 22.72 18.18 -0.79
N HIS A 65 23.47 18.20 0.32
CA HIS A 65 23.13 17.39 1.50
C HIS A 65 22.00 17.99 2.35
N THR A 66 21.64 19.26 2.15
CA THR A 66 20.60 19.96 2.92
C THR A 66 19.33 20.22 2.10
N THR A 67 19.28 19.71 0.86
CA THR A 67 18.31 20.16 -0.17
C THR A 67 17.36 19.09 -0.70
N LYS A 68 17.41 17.84 -0.22
CA LYS A 68 16.46 16.80 -0.63
C LYS A 68 15.06 17.03 -0.03
N LEU A 69 14.03 16.75 -0.81
CA LEU A 69 12.65 16.70 -0.33
C LEU A 69 12.49 15.46 0.55
N TYR A 70 11.85 15.64 1.70
CA TYR A 70 11.50 14.54 2.60
C TYR A 70 10.29 13.73 2.08
N GLY A 71 9.81 14.00 0.86
CA GLY A 71 8.78 13.19 0.21
C GLY A 71 9.21 11.73 0.09
N LEU A 72 10.51 11.46 -0.09
CA LEU A 72 11.03 10.11 -0.26
C LEU A 72 10.76 9.21 0.95
N THR A 73 10.97 9.72 2.17
CA THR A 73 10.70 8.97 3.40
C THR A 73 9.19 8.85 3.63
N THR A 74 8.44 9.94 3.43
CA THR A 74 6.97 9.90 3.61
C THR A 74 6.28 8.88 2.70
N PHE A 75 6.69 8.79 1.43
CA PHE A 75 6.09 7.84 0.50
C PHE A 75 6.55 6.40 0.79
N LYS A 76 7.79 6.19 1.25
CA LYS A 76 8.23 4.88 1.74
C LYS A 76 7.42 4.41 2.94
N ASP A 77 7.25 5.26 3.95
CA ASP A 77 6.48 4.94 5.15
C ASP A 77 5.00 4.64 4.80
N ALA A 78 4.42 5.38 3.85
CA ALA A 78 3.06 5.14 3.37
C ALA A 78 2.92 3.81 2.63
N ARG A 79 3.91 3.42 1.82
CA ARG A 79 3.93 2.11 1.14
C ARG A 79 4.00 0.97 2.14
N GLN A 80 4.93 1.06 3.10
CA GLN A 80 5.05 0.05 4.14
C GLN A 80 3.73 -0.11 4.92
N ALA A 81 3.10 1.00 5.31
CA ALA A 81 1.81 0.95 6.01
C ALA A 81 0.70 0.33 5.14
N ALA A 82 0.67 0.61 3.83
CA ALA A 82 -0.28 0.00 2.92
C ALA A 82 -0.04 -1.50 2.73
N GLU A 83 1.23 -1.93 2.65
CA GLU A 83 1.61 -3.35 2.57
C GLU A 83 1.17 -4.10 3.84
N GLU A 84 1.48 -3.57 5.02
CA GLU A 84 1.04 -4.14 6.31
C GLU A 84 -0.49 -4.30 6.39
N GLU A 85 -1.23 -3.31 5.89
CA GLU A 85 -2.69 -3.34 5.83
C GLU A 85 -3.20 -4.37 4.80
N ILE A 86 -2.51 -4.55 3.66
CA ILE A 86 -2.81 -5.63 2.70
C ILE A 86 -2.66 -6.99 3.38
N TYR A 87 -1.54 -7.23 4.07
CA TYR A 87 -1.31 -8.49 4.80
C TYR A 87 -2.40 -8.75 5.84
N THR A 88 -2.77 -7.71 6.61
CA THR A 88 -3.80 -7.80 7.64
C THR A 88 -5.16 -8.15 7.03
N ASN A 89 -5.59 -7.42 6.00
CA ASN A 89 -6.88 -7.64 5.34
C ASN A 89 -6.94 -8.99 4.63
N LEU A 90 -5.85 -9.43 4.01
CA LEU A 90 -5.78 -10.72 3.33
C LEU A 90 -5.90 -11.87 4.34
N ASN A 91 -5.15 -11.82 5.44
CA ASN A 91 -5.26 -12.83 6.51
C ASN A 91 -6.65 -12.86 7.14
N GLN A 92 -7.23 -11.69 7.45
CA GLN A 92 -8.61 -11.62 7.95
C GLN A 92 -9.61 -12.24 6.97
N LYS A 93 -9.40 -12.08 5.66
CA LYS A 93 -10.28 -12.67 4.65
C LYS A 93 -10.10 -14.18 4.55
N ILE A 94 -8.86 -14.68 4.64
CA ILE A 94 -8.57 -16.12 4.73
C ILE A 94 -9.27 -16.71 5.96
N ASP A 95 -9.12 -16.09 7.13
CA ASP A 95 -9.74 -16.54 8.37
C ASP A 95 -11.26 -16.64 8.24
N GLN A 96 -11.90 -15.66 7.59
CA GLN A 96 -13.35 -15.71 7.31
C GLN A 96 -13.76 -16.91 6.46
N PHE A 97 -12.96 -17.29 5.45
CA PHE A 97 -13.23 -18.50 4.67
C PHE A 97 -13.03 -19.75 5.51
N LEU A 98 -11.93 -19.84 6.29
CA LEU A 98 -11.65 -21.02 7.12
C LEU A 98 -12.68 -21.24 8.23
N GLN A 99 -13.32 -20.17 8.73
CA GLN A 99 -14.43 -20.27 9.68
C GLN A 99 -15.67 -20.98 9.12
N LEU A 100 -15.77 -21.16 7.79
CA LEU A 100 -16.86 -21.93 7.15
C LEU A 100 -16.60 -23.45 7.17
N ALA A 101 -15.46 -23.88 7.69
CA ALA A 101 -15.14 -25.29 7.82
C ALA A 101 -16.14 -26.02 8.73
N ASP A 102 -16.91 -26.93 8.16
CA ASP A 102 -17.83 -27.83 8.87
C ASP A 102 -17.49 -29.27 8.51
N TYR A 103 -16.48 -29.82 9.20
CA TYR A 103 -15.98 -31.17 8.95
C TYR A 103 -16.67 -32.18 9.87
N ASP A 104 -17.30 -33.20 9.28
CA ASP A 104 -17.69 -34.39 10.03
C ASP A 104 -16.48 -35.32 10.20
N TRP A 105 -15.78 -35.16 11.32
CA TRP A 105 -14.62 -35.98 11.67
C TRP A 105 -14.95 -37.46 11.92
N MET A 106 -16.24 -37.82 11.99
CA MET A 106 -16.73 -39.19 12.20
C MET A 106 -17.24 -39.84 10.90
N ALA A 107 -17.11 -39.18 9.76
CA ALA A 107 -17.53 -39.70 8.47
C ALA A 107 -16.82 -41.03 8.17
N ALA A 108 -17.59 -42.03 7.74
CA ALA A 108 -17.07 -43.37 7.43
C ALA A 108 -16.25 -43.40 6.13
N GLU A 109 -16.48 -42.42 5.25
CA GLU A 109 -15.82 -42.27 3.95
C GLU A 109 -15.36 -40.82 3.76
N SER A 110 -14.27 -40.62 3.02
CA SER A 110 -13.80 -39.28 2.65
C SER A 110 -14.70 -38.66 1.59
N ALA A 111 -14.94 -37.36 1.68
CA ALA A 111 -15.63 -36.63 0.62
C ALA A 111 -14.88 -36.74 -0.71
N GLU A 112 -15.60 -37.00 -1.81
CA GLU A 112 -15.02 -37.12 -3.16
C GLU A 112 -14.57 -35.77 -3.75
N GLN A 113 -15.08 -34.65 -3.20
CA GLN A 113 -14.84 -33.30 -3.69
C GLN A 113 -14.25 -32.39 -2.60
N ALA A 114 -13.40 -31.46 -3.03
CA ALA A 114 -12.87 -30.41 -2.15
C ALA A 114 -14.01 -29.53 -1.61
N SER A 115 -13.86 -29.04 -0.38
CA SER A 115 -14.85 -28.17 0.26
C SER A 115 -15.07 -26.89 -0.56
N ASP A 116 -16.33 -26.50 -0.78
CA ASP A 116 -16.69 -25.32 -1.58
C ASP A 116 -15.99 -24.04 -1.10
N TYR A 117 -15.91 -23.85 0.23
CA TYR A 117 -15.24 -22.69 0.81
C TYR A 117 -13.74 -22.62 0.46
N LEU A 118 -13.07 -23.76 0.27
CA LEU A 118 -11.66 -23.82 -0.14
C LEU A 118 -11.52 -23.48 -1.62
N MET A 119 -12.46 -23.92 -2.45
CA MET A 119 -12.49 -23.55 -3.88
C MET A 119 -12.70 -22.04 -4.04
N ASP A 120 -13.63 -21.46 -3.28
CA ASP A 120 -13.88 -20.02 -3.27
C ASP A 120 -12.68 -19.24 -2.72
N LEU A 121 -12.03 -19.75 -1.67
CA LEU A 121 -10.79 -19.17 -1.13
C LEU A 121 -9.68 -19.15 -2.18
N VAL A 122 -9.47 -20.25 -2.90
CA VAL A 122 -8.47 -20.34 -3.98
C VAL A 122 -8.81 -19.37 -5.12
N ALA A 123 -10.08 -19.30 -5.52
CA ALA A 123 -10.52 -18.34 -6.53
C ALA A 123 -10.29 -16.89 -6.10
N PHE A 124 -10.61 -16.56 -4.84
CA PHE A 124 -10.33 -15.25 -4.24
C PHE A 124 -8.85 -14.91 -4.24
N LEU A 125 -7.99 -15.83 -3.78
CA LEU A 125 -6.53 -15.62 -3.74
C LEU A 125 -5.94 -15.44 -5.14
N ASN A 126 -6.36 -16.27 -6.11
CA ASN A 126 -5.92 -16.14 -7.50
C ASN A 126 -6.31 -14.77 -8.08
N SER A 127 -7.56 -14.33 -7.89
CA SER A 127 -8.01 -13.02 -8.34
C SER A 127 -7.27 -11.88 -7.65
N THR A 128 -6.99 -12.02 -6.36
CA THR A 128 -6.31 -10.99 -5.55
C THR A 128 -4.85 -10.86 -5.94
N PHE A 129 -4.12 -11.97 -6.07
CA PHE A 129 -2.72 -11.97 -6.45
C PHE A 129 -2.48 -11.53 -7.89
N ALA A 130 -3.44 -11.74 -8.79
CA ALA A 130 -3.40 -11.17 -10.13
C ALA A 130 -3.29 -9.62 -10.09
N VAL A 131 -3.99 -8.95 -9.17
CA VAL A 131 -3.91 -7.50 -8.98
C VAL A 131 -2.54 -7.07 -8.45
N PHE A 132 -1.89 -7.92 -7.64
CA PHE A 132 -0.56 -7.63 -7.08
C PHE A 132 0.58 -7.77 -8.08
N THR A 133 0.37 -8.41 -9.24
CA THR A 133 1.43 -8.62 -10.25
C THR A 133 2.04 -7.33 -10.80
N HIS A 134 1.37 -6.19 -10.59
CA HIS A 134 1.82 -4.86 -11.01
C HIS A 134 2.42 -4.02 -9.87
N LEU A 135 2.62 -4.60 -8.68
CA LEU A 135 3.33 -3.93 -7.61
C LEU A 135 4.83 -3.77 -7.98
N PRO A 136 5.41 -2.58 -7.73
CA PRO A 136 6.80 -2.26 -8.07
C PRO A 136 7.84 -2.97 -7.21
#